data_AF-A0A7X5U657-F1
#
_entry.id   AF-A0A7X5U657-F1
#
_cell.length_a   1.000
_cell.length_b   1.000
_cell.length_c   1.000
_cell.angle_alpha   90.00
_cell.angle_beta   90.00
_cell.angle_gamma   90.00
#
_symmetry.space_group_name_H-M   'P 1'
#
loop_
_entity.id
_entity.type
_entity.pdbx_description
1 polymer ?
#
loop_
_entity_poly.entity_id
_entity_poly.type
_entity_poly.pdbx_seq_one_letter_code
_entity_poly.pdbx_strand_id
1 'polypeptide(L)'
;MGDTNPMGADSLNVATCACVGVYAHALTYGSAYPILAHDVDKRQVKVRGDNAKARWYPDHCFDLSGQRVVKLVHMTIDGPVDDGCNTVDVVLEFSDGQRRWCYFVTPECLSHLGGAAQVGDERLLSYHSPHMIVVSAINGEIIDQSLTYIESQGELLAASMPIS
;
A
#
# COMPACT_ATOMS: atom_id res chain seq x y z
N MET A 1 5.21 57.15 -2.08
CA MET A 1 4.22 56.07 -2.24
C MET A 1 4.91 54.93 -2.95
N GLY A 2 5.59 54.11 -2.15
CA GLY A 2 6.25 52.90 -2.61
C GLY A 2 5.90 51.86 -1.57
N ASP A 3 4.69 51.32 -1.67
CA ASP A 3 4.21 50.32 -0.75
C ASP A 3 4.79 48.97 -1.15
N THR A 4 5.72 48.55 -0.30
CA THR A 4 6.28 47.21 -0.20
C THR A 4 5.16 46.19 -0.02
N ASN A 5 5.04 45.26 -0.96
CA ASN A 5 4.20 44.09 -0.82
C ASN A 5 4.83 43.18 0.27
N PRO A 6 4.15 42.89 1.39
CA PRO A 6 4.70 41.98 2.38
C PRO A 6 4.64 40.57 1.80
N MET A 7 5.80 39.92 1.73
CA MET A 7 5.91 38.49 1.51
C MET A 7 4.99 37.79 2.52
N GLY A 8 3.89 37.22 2.01
CA GLY A 8 3.06 36.33 2.80
C GLY A 8 3.94 35.20 3.29
N ALA A 9 4.03 35.05 4.60
CA ALA A 9 4.63 33.89 5.21
C ALA A 9 3.83 32.66 4.75
N ASP A 10 4.38 31.93 3.78
CA ASP A 10 3.90 30.60 3.39
C ASP A 10 3.88 29.73 4.64
N SER A 11 2.69 29.56 5.22
CA SER A 11 2.41 28.39 6.03
C SER A 11 2.72 27.19 5.14
N LEU A 12 3.87 26.55 5.36
CA LEU A 12 4.31 25.38 4.60
C LEU A 12 3.25 24.29 4.76
N ASN A 13 2.35 24.18 3.79
CA ASN A 13 1.42 23.08 3.70
C ASN A 13 2.26 21.80 3.56
N VAL A 14 2.11 20.89 4.51
CA VAL A 14 2.80 19.60 4.52
C VAL A 14 1.85 18.56 3.94
N ALA A 15 2.35 17.76 3.01
CA ALA A 15 1.62 16.64 2.45
C ALA A 15 2.22 15.31 2.93
N THR A 16 1.39 14.33 3.23
CA THR A 16 1.86 12.99 3.61
C THR A 16 1.88 12.12 2.36
N CYS A 17 2.96 11.38 2.10
CA CYS A 17 2.97 10.42 1.00
C CYS A 17 2.01 9.26 1.30
N ALA A 18 0.98 9.11 0.46
CA ALA A 18 -0.04 8.08 0.54
C ALA A 18 0.13 6.98 -0.51
N CYS A 19 0.99 7.20 -1.51
CA CYS A 19 1.38 6.20 -2.49
C CYS A 19 2.72 6.59 -3.10
N VAL A 20 3.72 5.72 -3.07
CA VAL A 20 5.04 6.03 -3.66
C VAL A 20 5.04 5.89 -5.18
N GLY A 21 4.13 5.09 -5.76
CA GLY A 21 4.09 4.77 -7.18
C GLY A 21 5.46 4.33 -7.70
N VAL A 22 5.89 4.90 -8.83
CA VAL A 22 7.23 4.67 -9.42
C VAL A 22 8.36 5.47 -8.73
N TYR A 23 8.04 6.24 -7.68
CA TYR A 23 8.95 7.18 -7.03
C TYR A 23 9.52 6.67 -5.70
N ALA A 24 9.52 5.37 -5.44
CA ALA A 24 10.08 4.76 -4.22
C ALA A 24 11.56 5.13 -3.95
N HIS A 25 12.30 5.57 -4.97
CA HIS A 25 13.67 6.09 -4.83
C HIS A 25 13.76 7.54 -4.29
N ALA A 26 12.62 8.20 -4.10
CA ALA A 26 12.52 9.61 -3.76
C ALA A 26 11.41 9.92 -2.74
N LEU A 27 10.41 9.04 -2.61
CA LEU A 27 9.30 9.14 -1.67
C LEU A 27 9.25 7.89 -0.80
N THR A 28 8.91 8.09 0.47
CA THR A 28 8.67 7.04 1.45
C THR A 28 7.23 7.13 1.93
N TYR A 29 6.52 5.99 1.90
CA TYR A 29 5.13 5.92 2.34
C TYR A 29 4.95 6.38 3.79
N GLY A 30 3.99 7.27 4.00
CA GLY A 30 3.68 7.91 5.27
C GLY A 30 4.69 8.96 5.74
N SER A 31 5.74 9.27 4.97
CA SER A 31 6.60 10.41 5.25
C SER A 31 5.90 11.71 4.88
N ALA A 32 6.19 12.76 5.66
CA ALA A 32 5.62 14.08 5.50
C ALA A 32 6.60 14.98 4.72
N TYR A 33 6.10 15.65 3.68
CA TYR A 33 6.88 16.47 2.77
C TYR A 33 6.32 17.90 2.71
N PRO A 34 7.14 18.94 2.93
CA PRO A 34 6.72 20.32 2.69
C PRO A 34 6.45 20.55 1.20
N ILE A 35 5.27 21.11 0.88
CA ILE A 35 4.91 21.50 -0.47
C ILE A 35 5.65 22.81 -0.80
N LEU A 36 6.47 22.77 -1.85
CA LEU A 36 7.20 23.93 -2.38
C LEU A 36 6.39 24.67 -3.45
N ALA A 37 5.51 23.97 -4.15
CA ALA A 37 4.57 24.52 -5.12
C ALA A 37 3.47 23.50 -5.43
N HIS A 38 2.29 23.96 -5.84
CA HIS A 38 1.17 23.12 -6.28
C HIS A 38 0.65 23.63 -7.63
N ASP A 39 0.59 22.76 -8.62
CA ASP A 39 0.03 23.01 -9.94
C ASP A 39 -1.23 22.16 -10.08
N VAL A 40 -2.38 22.78 -9.79
CA VAL A 40 -3.69 22.12 -9.73
C VAL A 40 -4.12 21.65 -11.13
N ASP A 41 -3.84 22.44 -12.15
CA ASP A 41 -4.22 22.15 -13.53
C ASP A 41 -3.52 20.89 -14.05
N LYS A 42 -2.26 20.68 -13.66
CA LYS A 42 -1.47 19.49 -14.01
C LYS A 42 -1.50 18.40 -12.93
N ARG A 43 -2.27 18.59 -11.86
CA ARG A 43 -2.42 17.62 -10.77
C ARG A 43 -1.08 17.15 -10.21
N GLN A 44 -0.21 18.10 -9.88
CA GLN A 44 1.14 17.81 -9.42
C GLN A 44 1.60 18.76 -8.31
N VAL A 45 2.37 18.23 -7.37
CA VAL A 45 2.99 18.98 -6.28
C VAL A 45 4.50 18.91 -6.39
N LYS A 46 5.15 20.02 -6.09
CA LYS A 46 6.61 20.09 -6.01
C LYS A 46 7.03 19.89 -4.58
N VAL A 47 7.76 18.81 -4.31
CA VAL A 47 8.33 18.54 -2.98
C VAL A 47 9.82 18.24 -3.10
N ARG A 48 10.55 18.38 -1.99
CA ARG A 48 11.91 17.86 -1.86
C ARG A 48 11.81 16.43 -1.31
N GLY A 49 12.10 15.45 -2.16
CA GLY A 49 12.07 14.03 -1.77
C GLY A 49 13.27 13.63 -0.90
N ASP A 50 13.29 12.37 -0.48
CA ASP A 50 14.29 11.77 0.41
C ASP A 50 15.71 11.82 -0.20
N ASN A 51 15.79 11.89 -1.52
CA ASN A 51 17.04 12.07 -2.27
C ASN A 51 17.54 13.53 -2.32
N ALA A 52 16.98 14.42 -1.49
CA ALA A 52 17.25 15.85 -1.40
C ALA A 52 16.97 16.68 -2.68
N LYS A 53 16.37 16.09 -3.72
CA LYS A 53 16.03 16.79 -4.96
C LYS A 53 14.59 17.28 -4.94
N ALA A 54 14.40 18.54 -5.32
CA ALA A 54 13.07 19.11 -5.55
C ALA A 54 12.56 18.71 -6.93
N ARG A 55 11.42 18.00 -7.00
CA ARG A 55 10.80 17.53 -8.25
C ARG A 55 9.29 17.68 -8.18
N TRP A 56 8.67 17.69 -9.35
CA TRP A 56 7.21 17.58 -9.47
C TRP A 56 6.83 16.11 -9.40
N TYR A 57 5.82 15.82 -8.60
CA TYR A 57 5.22 14.51 -8.42
C TYR A 57 3.71 14.63 -8.59
N PRO A 58 3.02 13.60 -9.09
CA PRO A 58 1.56 13.60 -9.15
C PRO A 58 0.92 13.83 -7.78
N ASP A 59 -0.17 14.59 -7.72
CA ASP A 59 -0.87 14.89 -6.47
C ASP A 59 -1.42 13.65 -5.77
N HIS A 60 -1.84 12.63 -6.53
CA HIS A 60 -2.37 11.36 -6.01
C HIS A 60 -1.35 10.53 -5.22
N CYS A 61 -0.06 10.83 -5.31
CA CYS A 61 0.95 10.23 -4.44
C CYS A 61 0.86 10.74 -3.00
N PHE A 62 0.09 11.80 -2.75
CA PHE A 62 0.05 12.48 -1.47
C PHE A 62 -1.37 12.70 -0.96
N ASP A 63 -1.53 12.61 0.35
CA ASP A 63 -2.60 13.27 1.07
C ASP A 63 -2.20 14.71 1.36
N LEU A 64 -2.80 15.65 0.63
CA LEU A 64 -2.55 17.08 0.75
C LEU A 64 -3.10 17.70 2.04
N SER A 65 -3.92 16.97 2.81
CA SER A 65 -4.37 17.40 4.13
C SER A 65 -3.32 17.17 5.23
N GLY A 66 -2.26 16.41 4.94
CA GLY A 66 -1.19 16.11 5.87
C GLY A 66 -1.58 15.13 6.98
N GLN A 67 -2.69 14.40 6.83
CA GLN A 67 -3.07 13.37 7.80
C GLN A 67 -2.03 12.25 7.83
N ARG A 68 -1.95 11.55 8.96
CA ARG A 68 -1.11 10.37 9.07
C ARG A 68 -1.78 9.22 8.33
N VAL A 69 -1.00 8.51 7.52
CA VAL A 69 -1.45 7.26 6.92
C VAL A 69 -1.44 6.15 7.95
N VAL A 70 -2.35 5.20 7.78
CA VAL A 70 -2.41 3.98 8.57
C VAL A 70 -1.30 3.05 8.10
N LYS A 71 -0.50 2.51 9.02
CA LYS A 71 0.64 1.64 8.71
C LYS A 71 0.45 0.26 9.32
N LEU A 72 0.95 -0.77 8.64
CA LEU A 72 1.15 -2.10 9.19
C LEU A 72 2.18 -2.02 10.32
N VAL A 73 1.82 -2.50 11.51
CA VAL A 73 2.71 -2.52 12.68
C VAL A 73 3.11 -3.94 13.07
N HIS A 74 2.28 -4.93 12.75
CA HIS A 74 2.54 -6.32 13.04
C HIS A 74 1.86 -7.23 12.02
N MET A 75 2.48 -8.37 11.74
CA MET A 75 1.88 -9.44 10.96
C MET A 75 2.12 -10.80 11.62
N THR A 76 1.14 -11.68 11.49
CA THR A 76 1.20 -13.08 11.93
C THR A 76 0.83 -13.97 10.77
N ILE A 77 1.66 -14.97 10.50
CA ILE A 77 1.38 -16.00 9.50
C ILE A 77 0.69 -17.18 10.21
N ASP A 78 -0.54 -17.46 9.82
CA ASP A 78 -1.32 -18.55 10.38
C ASP A 78 -1.23 -19.77 9.43
N GLY A 79 -0.51 -20.81 9.88
CA GLY A 79 -0.42 -22.11 9.20
C GLY A 79 1.00 -22.55 8.80
N PRO A 80 1.19 -23.84 8.47
CA PRO A 80 2.47 -24.37 8.02
C PRO A 80 2.79 -23.88 6.61
N VAL A 81 4.00 -23.35 6.43
CA VAL A 81 4.49 -22.78 5.17
C VAL A 81 4.95 -23.87 4.16
N ASP A 82 4.84 -25.18 4.47
CA ASP A 82 5.67 -26.21 3.81
C ASP A 82 5.01 -27.54 3.35
N ASP A 83 3.67 -27.67 3.32
CA ASP A 83 3.04 -29.01 3.15
C ASP A 83 2.20 -29.22 1.86
N GLY A 84 2.55 -28.61 0.72
CA GLY A 84 1.84 -28.77 -0.55
C GLY A 84 1.09 -27.51 -1.00
N CYS A 85 0.06 -27.65 -1.86
CA CYS A 85 -0.71 -26.48 -2.32
C CYS A 85 -1.48 -25.86 -1.14
N ASN A 86 -0.80 -24.97 -0.44
CA ASN A 86 -1.27 -24.38 0.79
C ASN A 86 -1.41 -22.89 0.54
N THR A 87 -2.63 -22.42 0.50
CA THR A 87 -2.88 -21.01 0.78
C THR A 87 -2.45 -20.72 2.21
N VAL A 88 -1.86 -19.55 2.46
CA VAL A 88 -1.43 -19.15 3.80
C VAL A 88 -2.20 -17.91 4.22
N ASP A 89 -2.88 -17.99 5.35
CA ASP A 89 -3.58 -16.87 5.95
C ASP A 89 -2.58 -15.98 6.71
N VAL A 90 -2.76 -14.68 6.59
CA VAL A 90 -1.92 -13.68 7.23
C VAL A 90 -2.81 -12.66 7.93
N VAL A 91 -2.65 -12.58 9.24
CA VAL A 91 -3.29 -11.58 10.09
C VAL A 91 -2.40 -10.33 10.15
N LEU A 92 -3.01 -9.18 9.92
CA LEU A 92 -2.39 -7.87 9.84
C LEU A 92 -2.91 -6.99 10.97
N GLU A 93 -2.01 -6.29 11.66
CA GLU A 93 -2.37 -5.30 12.68
C GLU A 93 -1.85 -3.93 12.25
N PHE A 94 -2.72 -2.92 12.31
CA PHE A 94 -2.43 -1.58 11.85
C PHE A 94 -2.25 -0.57 13.00
N SER A 95 -1.59 0.54 12.70
CA SER A 95 -1.23 1.60 13.64
C SER A 95 -2.43 2.32 14.28
N ASP A 96 -3.61 2.20 13.69
CA ASP A 96 -4.87 2.72 14.21
C ASP A 96 -5.64 1.69 15.06
N GLY A 97 -5.06 0.51 15.29
CA GLY A 97 -5.64 -0.58 16.06
C GLY A 97 -6.52 -1.53 15.25
N GLN A 98 -6.70 -1.32 13.94
CA GLN A 98 -7.45 -2.27 13.12
C GLN A 98 -6.69 -3.59 13.00
N ARG A 99 -7.43 -4.71 13.09
CA ARG A 99 -6.96 -6.05 12.74
C ARG A 99 -7.66 -6.52 11.48
N ARG A 100 -6.87 -6.99 10.51
CA ARG A 100 -7.36 -7.43 9.19
C ARG A 100 -6.69 -8.74 8.82
N TRP A 101 -7.17 -9.38 7.78
CA TRP A 101 -6.57 -10.58 7.24
C TRP A 101 -6.55 -10.57 5.71
N CYS A 102 -5.58 -11.28 5.16
CA CYS A 102 -5.45 -11.61 3.75
C CYS A 102 -4.85 -13.01 3.63
N TYR A 103 -4.90 -13.60 2.44
CA TYR A 103 -4.24 -14.89 2.20
C TYR A 103 -3.41 -14.86 0.94
N PHE A 104 -2.33 -15.64 0.99
CA PHE A 104 -1.37 -15.78 -0.08
C PHE A 104 -1.59 -17.08 -0.83
N VAL A 105 -1.45 -17.04 -2.15
CA VAL A 105 -1.59 -18.21 -3.02
C VAL A 105 -0.57 -18.14 -4.15
N THR A 106 -0.09 -19.29 -4.64
CA THR A 106 0.76 -19.32 -5.84
C THR A 106 -0.04 -19.67 -7.09
N PRO A 107 0.44 -19.29 -8.29
CA PRO A 107 -0.17 -19.74 -9.55
C PRO A 107 -0.26 -21.26 -9.68
N GLU A 108 0.74 -22.01 -9.22
CA GLU A 108 0.74 -23.48 -9.23
C GLU A 108 -0.44 -24.01 -8.41
N CYS A 109 -0.68 -23.39 -7.26
CA CYS A 109 -1.84 -23.71 -6.43
C CYS A 109 -3.17 -23.49 -7.14
N LEU A 110 -3.34 -22.32 -7.76
CA LEU A 110 -4.54 -21.99 -8.53
C LEU A 110 -4.74 -22.97 -9.70
N SER A 111 -3.64 -23.41 -10.33
CA SER A 111 -3.69 -24.36 -11.45
C SER A 111 -4.19 -25.74 -11.03
N HIS A 112 -3.86 -26.18 -9.82
CA HIS A 112 -4.33 -27.45 -9.26
C HIS A 112 -5.81 -27.39 -8.88
N LEU A 113 -6.28 -26.24 -8.40
CA LEU A 113 -7.70 -26.00 -8.09
C LEU A 113 -8.58 -25.97 -9.35
N GLY A 114 -8.03 -25.58 -10.50
CA GLY A 114 -8.76 -25.51 -11.78
C GLY A 114 -8.95 -26.85 -12.52
N GLY A 115 -8.41 -27.96 -12.00
CA GLY A 115 -8.34 -29.24 -12.70
C GLY A 115 -9.48 -30.23 -12.46
N ALA A 116 -10.28 -30.05 -11.40
CA ALA A 116 -11.34 -30.98 -11.04
C ALA A 116 -12.69 -30.26 -10.98
N ALA A 117 -13.40 -30.22 -12.11
CA ALA A 117 -14.85 -30.06 -12.05
C ALA A 117 -15.44 -31.36 -11.49
N GLN A 118 -15.41 -31.53 -10.16
CA GLN A 118 -16.26 -32.50 -9.48
C GLN A 118 -17.39 -31.74 -8.79
N VAL A 119 -18.62 -32.12 -9.14
CA VAL A 119 -19.85 -31.58 -8.58
C VAL A 119 -19.85 -31.86 -7.07
N GLY A 120 -19.57 -30.82 -6.29
CA GLY A 120 -19.43 -30.81 -4.83
C GLY A 120 -19.13 -29.39 -4.34
N ASP A 121 -19.03 -29.19 -3.02
CA ASP A 121 -18.91 -27.92 -2.28
C ASP A 121 -17.61 -27.11 -2.56
N GLU A 122 -16.98 -27.32 -3.72
CA GLU A 122 -15.77 -26.62 -4.14
C GLU A 122 -16.12 -25.30 -4.85
N ARG A 123 -15.41 -24.24 -4.47
CA ARG A 123 -15.59 -22.89 -5.03
C ARG A 123 -15.24 -22.88 -6.52
N LEU A 124 -16.27 -22.98 -7.36
CA LEU A 124 -16.20 -22.84 -8.83
C LEU A 124 -15.57 -21.51 -9.30
N LEU A 125 -15.55 -20.50 -8.44
CA LEU A 125 -15.09 -19.16 -8.77
C LEU A 125 -14.59 -18.44 -7.50
N SER A 126 -13.41 -17.82 -7.59
CA SER A 126 -13.00 -16.75 -6.69
C SER A 126 -13.46 -15.42 -7.28
N TYR A 127 -14.55 -14.88 -6.77
CA TYR A 127 -15.11 -13.59 -7.22
C TYR A 127 -14.91 -12.52 -6.15
N HIS A 128 -14.46 -11.34 -6.58
CA HIS A 128 -14.32 -10.16 -5.72
C HIS A 128 -13.55 -10.45 -4.42
N SER A 129 -12.39 -11.10 -4.54
CA SER A 129 -11.53 -11.47 -3.41
C SER A 129 -10.30 -10.56 -3.34
N PRO A 130 -10.43 -9.29 -2.90
CA PRO A 130 -9.30 -8.36 -2.85
C PRO A 130 -8.25 -8.76 -1.80
N HIS A 131 -8.64 -9.60 -0.84
CA HIS A 131 -7.77 -10.17 0.20
C HIS A 131 -7.00 -11.43 -0.26
N MET A 132 -7.07 -11.79 -1.55
CA MET A 132 -6.25 -12.82 -2.17
C MET A 132 -5.03 -12.19 -2.83
N ILE A 133 -3.84 -12.54 -2.36
CA ILE A 133 -2.56 -12.03 -2.89
C ILE A 133 -1.84 -13.17 -3.60
N VAL A 134 -1.59 -13.01 -4.90
CA VAL A 134 -0.90 -14.03 -5.71
C VAL A 134 0.60 -13.74 -5.70
N VAL A 135 1.40 -14.71 -5.27
CA VAL A 135 2.88 -14.60 -5.16
C VAL A 135 3.58 -15.75 -5.88
N SER A 136 4.85 -15.56 -6.24
CA SER A 136 5.65 -16.58 -6.94
C SER A 136 6.00 -17.80 -6.09
N ALA A 137 6.14 -17.61 -4.77
CA ALA A 137 6.30 -18.69 -3.81
C ALA A 137 5.82 -18.22 -2.43
N ILE A 138 5.41 -19.16 -1.59
CA ILE A 138 4.94 -18.89 -0.23
C ILE A 138 6.07 -19.17 0.73
N ASN A 139 6.68 -18.09 1.22
CA ASN A 139 7.60 -18.12 2.35
C ASN A 139 7.56 -16.77 3.07
N GLY A 140 8.10 -16.71 4.29
CA GLY A 140 8.05 -15.51 5.12
C GLY A 140 8.67 -14.27 4.47
N GLU A 141 9.76 -14.43 3.72
CA GLU A 141 10.44 -13.32 3.03
C GLU A 141 9.57 -12.74 1.91
N ILE A 142 8.97 -13.58 1.07
CA ILE A 142 8.11 -13.13 -0.03
C ILE A 142 6.83 -12.48 0.51
N ILE A 143 6.25 -13.03 1.59
CA ILE A 143 5.09 -12.43 2.25
C ILE A 143 5.45 -11.03 2.77
N ASP A 144 6.55 -10.89 3.50
CA ASP A 144 7.02 -9.61 4.05
C ASP A 144 7.28 -8.56 2.94
N GLN A 145 8.01 -8.96 1.90
CA GLN A 145 8.30 -8.08 0.76
C GLN A 145 7.02 -7.67 0.02
N SER A 146 6.08 -8.59 -0.16
CA SER A 146 4.81 -8.32 -0.84
C SER A 146 3.96 -7.35 -0.02
N LEU A 147 3.84 -7.56 1.29
CA LEU A 147 3.08 -6.66 2.17
C LEU A 147 3.72 -5.27 2.23
N THR A 148 5.05 -5.20 2.34
CA THR A 148 5.79 -3.92 2.31
C THR A 148 5.56 -3.18 1.00
N TYR A 149 5.58 -3.89 -0.13
CA TYR A 149 5.30 -3.30 -1.43
C TYR A 149 3.86 -2.78 -1.51
N ILE A 150 2.86 -3.60 -1.18
CA ILE A 150 1.44 -3.21 -1.23
C ILE A 150 1.16 -2.02 -0.29
N GLU A 151 1.75 -2.03 0.92
CA GLU A 151 1.67 -0.90 1.86
C GLU A 151 2.25 0.37 1.25
N SER A 152 3.43 0.30 0.61
CA SER A 152 4.07 1.46 0.00
C SER A 152 3.22 2.11 -1.09
N GLN A 153 2.35 1.32 -1.74
CA GLN A 153 1.39 1.80 -2.73
C GLN A 153 0.11 2.38 -2.11
N GLY A 154 -0.09 2.27 -0.80
CA GLY A 154 -1.31 2.70 -0.12
C GLY A 154 -2.48 1.72 -0.26
N GLU A 155 -2.23 0.51 -0.75
CA GLU A 155 -3.29 -0.44 -1.17
C GLU A 155 -3.57 -1.53 -0.12
N LEU A 156 -2.79 -1.61 0.97
CA LEU A 156 -2.86 -2.75 1.89
C LEU A 156 -4.21 -2.88 2.62
N LEU A 157 -4.87 -1.75 2.93
CA LEU A 157 -6.22 -1.77 3.51
C LEU A 157 -7.26 -2.30 2.51
N ALA A 158 -7.13 -1.95 1.23
CA ALA A 158 -7.99 -2.45 0.17
C ALA A 158 -7.72 -3.94 -0.12
N ALA A 159 -6.46 -4.37 0.00
CA ALA A 159 -6.00 -5.74 -0.20
C ALA A 159 -6.20 -6.66 1.02
N SER A 160 -7.04 -6.29 1.98
CA SER A 160 -7.30 -7.09 3.19
C SER A 160 -8.75 -6.92 3.68
N MET A 161 -9.24 -7.84 4.51
CA MET A 161 -10.57 -7.76 5.12
C MET A 161 -10.50 -7.57 6.64
N PRO A 162 -11.44 -6.83 7.26
CA PRO A 162 -11.50 -6.73 8.71
C PRO A 162 -11.69 -8.10 9.38
N ILE A 163 -11.02 -8.31 10.52
CA ILE A 163 -11.35 -9.38 11.45
C ILE A 163 -12.40 -8.81 12.40
N SER A 164 -13.65 -9.24 12.23
CA SER A 164 -14.78 -8.86 13.09
C SER A 164 -14.72 -9.54 14.46
#